data_AF-G8NXZ9-F1
#
_entry.id   AF-G8NXZ9-F1
#
_cell.length_a   1.000
_cell.length_b   1.000
_cell.length_c   1.000
_cell.angle_alpha   90.00
_cell.angle_beta   90.00
_cell.angle_gamma   90.00
#
_symmetry.space_group_name_H-M   'P 1'
#
loop_
_entity.id
_entity.type
_entity.pdbx_description
1 polymer ?
#
loop_
_entity_poly.entity_id
_entity_poly.type
_entity_poly.pdbx_seq_one_letter_code
_entity_poly.pdbx_strand_id
1 'polypeptide(L)'
;MNLRTKLTAAVTLTFLAASALPASAGVFGKKKTDQTVTRKPTPAQNALIDKAILREAAVIKTLRERQPLVETYIQNMRPDPAMIQVPEMDAHYLTRINFGKEITEVGYADGKKDSTGKFGGIKQALGGLAGLTKSLHLSYDEGGFVRMVVIDTNGPNGDAFDRQHYNFYFVRNDFLGTVPTVVFDVEPIKRSAGRFFGRVWVERNGGNIVRYNGDLAGEDKDRAEFYHFDSWRSNVQDGLWMPTASYIEESDPKSPAHVLKFKAVSHIWGYSLKIPNKDTDQTSLEVEGAIDTSQQAPDVSPLQAQREWVQQAEDNVIDRLYTAGLVDAPSDFDKTLSDLANNILAYNQIPTARPLKVRILLTTPLESLSIGNTILISKSLIDTTAIPTTDGAQQGANLNALLAFQVAHILLGHRVDTKYAFSDRLLFPSERAFQRLPMHHTNAENVEAAKKAMELLNAKDLADGQRYFSLYLQQLQAREKGLPELNKPQIGDGLLKPDGTFWMQAIVSKGPKLDNNDLKQQGAMPLGQYLRYDPWTDQVIQMHTTYEPLLSSRDKIPFEITPVYQRLTYWQPAAAPVAAPAAAPAPAANNAPVDNAPAAQPAQAEPTTGTATPPQN
;
A
#
# COMPACT_ATOMS: atom_id res chain seq x y z
N MET A 1 53.62 23.10 30.71
CA MET A 1 54.79 23.98 30.86
C MET A 1 55.38 24.31 29.49
N ASN A 2 55.35 25.60 29.14
CA ASN A 2 56.28 26.42 28.33
C ASN A 2 56.68 25.95 26.92
N LEU A 3 56.29 26.68 25.85
CA LEU A 3 56.92 27.91 25.29
C LEU A 3 58.28 27.61 24.64
N ARG A 4 58.73 28.18 23.52
CA ARG A 4 58.24 29.04 22.44
C ARG A 4 59.49 29.30 21.55
N THR A 5 59.33 29.28 20.23
CA THR A 5 60.01 30.11 19.19
C THR A 5 61.54 30.18 18.99
N LYS A 6 61.94 30.08 17.70
CA LYS A 6 62.82 30.95 16.83
C LYS A 6 63.72 30.05 15.96
N LEU A 7 63.71 29.96 14.61
CA LEU A 7 63.57 30.86 13.44
C LEU A 7 64.91 31.50 12.96
N THR A 8 65.46 30.97 11.84
CA THR A 8 66.42 31.59 10.87
C THR A 8 66.53 30.64 9.65
N ALA A 9 65.95 30.94 8.46
CA ALA A 9 66.51 31.66 7.30
C ALA A 9 67.76 30.98 6.69
N ALA A 10 68.00 30.76 5.39
CA ALA A 10 67.35 30.96 4.09
C ALA A 10 68.09 29.99 3.11
N VAL A 11 67.57 29.63 1.92
CA VAL A 11 68.07 30.07 0.60
C VAL A 11 67.19 29.46 -0.50
N THR A 12 66.77 30.34 -1.41
CA THR A 12 66.07 30.19 -2.68
C THR A 12 66.78 29.32 -3.74
N LEU A 13 66.03 28.49 -4.50
CA LEU A 13 66.10 28.53 -5.97
C LEU A 13 64.83 27.96 -6.63
N THR A 14 64.39 28.72 -7.62
CA THR A 14 63.20 28.69 -8.47
C THR A 14 63.24 27.59 -9.54
N PHE A 15 62.09 26.99 -9.87
CA PHE A 15 61.66 26.85 -11.28
C PHE A 15 60.12 26.71 -11.33
N LEU A 16 59.48 27.82 -11.69
CA LEU A 16 58.09 27.88 -12.16
C LEU A 16 58.05 27.41 -13.62
N ALA A 17 57.08 26.57 -13.97
CA ALA A 17 56.51 26.52 -15.30
C ALA A 17 55.01 26.80 -15.17
N ALA A 18 54.57 27.88 -15.81
CA ALA A 18 53.24 28.44 -15.74
C ALA A 18 52.35 27.88 -16.85
N SER A 19 51.05 27.74 -16.56
CA SER A 19 49.98 27.87 -17.55
C SER A 19 48.78 28.60 -16.95
N ALA A 20 48.84 29.93 -17.12
CA ALA A 20 47.75 30.89 -17.36
C ALA A 20 46.40 30.69 -16.63
N LEU A 21 46.26 31.36 -15.47
CA LEU A 21 45.00 31.96 -15.03
C LEU A 21 45.03 33.45 -15.42
N PRO A 22 44.04 33.99 -16.15
CA PRO A 22 43.89 35.42 -16.24
C PRO A 22 43.23 35.93 -14.95
N ALA A 23 44.01 36.66 -14.15
CA ALA A 23 43.47 37.60 -13.18
C ALA A 23 42.90 38.81 -13.93
N SER A 24 41.62 39.11 -13.75
CA SER A 24 41.08 40.44 -14.00
C SER A 24 40.59 41.03 -12.68
N ALA A 25 41.20 42.17 -12.35
CA ALA A 25 40.88 43.02 -11.23
C ALA A 25 39.43 43.49 -11.26
N GLY A 26 38.88 43.77 -10.08
CA GLY A 26 37.52 44.23 -9.90
C GLY A 26 37.24 45.56 -10.60
N VAL A 27 36.11 45.60 -11.29
CA VAL A 27 35.33 46.81 -11.57
C VAL A 27 33.87 46.43 -11.34
N PHE A 28 33.16 47.27 -10.57
CA PHE A 28 31.74 47.16 -10.24
C PHE A 28 30.89 46.64 -11.42
N GLY A 29 30.32 45.45 -11.27
CA GLY A 29 29.46 44.81 -12.26
C GLY A 29 28.53 43.81 -11.59
N LYS A 30 27.23 43.97 -11.85
CA LYS A 30 26.09 43.21 -11.31
C LYS A 30 26.39 41.71 -11.16
N LYS A 31 25.98 41.13 -10.01
CA LYS A 31 25.88 39.67 -9.79
C LYS A 31 25.30 39.03 -11.05
N LYS A 32 26.12 38.25 -11.78
CA LYS A 32 25.61 37.27 -12.73
C LYS A 32 24.90 36.20 -11.91
N THR A 33 23.58 36.27 -11.91
CA THR A 33 22.71 35.13 -11.60
C THR A 33 23.14 33.98 -12.50
N ASP A 34 23.33 32.80 -11.90
CA ASP A 34 23.60 31.56 -12.60
C ASP A 34 22.44 31.30 -13.58
N GLN A 35 22.68 31.58 -14.87
CA GLN A 35 21.68 31.34 -15.90
C GLN A 35 21.66 29.84 -16.18
N THR A 36 20.66 29.14 -15.66
CA THR A 36 20.18 27.92 -16.30
C THR A 36 19.99 28.23 -17.79
N VAL A 37 20.70 27.51 -18.66
CA VAL A 37 20.61 27.69 -20.11
C VAL A 37 19.20 27.27 -20.54
N THR A 38 18.27 28.22 -20.56
CA THR A 38 16.88 28.03 -21.00
C THR A 38 16.87 27.79 -22.51
N ARG A 39 16.91 26.52 -22.91
CA ARG A 39 16.85 26.12 -24.32
C ARG A 39 15.40 26.14 -24.80
N LYS A 40 15.10 27.01 -25.76
CA LYS A 40 13.78 26.99 -26.40
C LYS A 40 13.55 25.64 -27.11
N PRO A 41 12.33 25.07 -27.03
CA PRO A 41 12.04 23.79 -27.67
C PRO A 41 12.19 23.84 -29.21
N THR A 42 12.71 22.76 -29.80
CA THR A 42 12.74 22.55 -31.26
C THR A 42 11.32 22.32 -31.81
N PRO A 43 11.09 22.36 -33.14
CA PRO A 43 9.76 22.06 -33.71
C PRO A 43 9.19 20.70 -33.29
N ALA A 44 10.02 19.65 -33.26
CA ALA A 44 9.61 18.32 -32.81
C ALA A 44 9.24 18.29 -31.32
N GLN A 45 10.00 19.02 -30.48
CA GLN A 45 9.70 19.16 -29.06
C GLN A 45 8.43 19.99 -28.82
N ASN A 46 8.19 21.02 -29.63
CA ASN A 46 6.93 21.77 -29.59
C ASN A 46 5.73 20.90 -29.95
N ALA A 47 5.84 20.06 -30.98
CA ALA A 47 4.78 19.11 -31.31
C ALA A 47 4.53 18.09 -30.18
N LEU A 48 5.57 17.69 -29.44
CA LEU A 48 5.43 16.84 -28.27
C LEU A 48 4.71 17.57 -27.10
N ILE A 49 5.04 18.84 -26.87
CA ILE A 49 4.35 19.69 -25.88
C ILE A 49 2.86 19.84 -26.24
N ASP A 50 2.54 20.05 -27.53
CA ASP A 50 1.15 20.18 -27.98
C ASP A 50 0.35 18.89 -27.73
N LYS A 51 0.98 17.73 -27.95
CA LYS A 51 0.39 16.44 -27.57
C LYS A 51 0.19 16.34 -26.06
N ALA A 52 1.18 16.76 -25.26
CA ALA A 52 1.10 16.71 -23.80
C ALA A 52 -0.05 17.53 -23.24
N ILE A 53 -0.30 18.72 -23.79
CA ILE A 53 -1.44 19.57 -23.44
C ILE A 53 -2.77 18.83 -23.68
N LEU A 54 -2.93 18.22 -24.87
CA LEU A 54 -4.14 17.47 -25.20
C LEU A 54 -4.32 16.22 -24.33
N ARG A 55 -3.22 15.52 -24.02
CA ARG A 55 -3.24 14.34 -23.13
C ARG A 55 -3.59 14.72 -21.70
N GLU A 56 -3.09 15.83 -21.19
CA GLU A 56 -3.43 16.33 -19.85
C GLU A 56 -4.94 16.58 -19.73
N ALA A 57 -5.54 17.27 -20.70
CA ALA A 57 -6.99 17.50 -20.71
C ALA A 57 -7.80 16.19 -20.73
N ALA A 58 -7.31 15.16 -21.44
CA ALA A 58 -7.91 13.83 -21.45
C ALA A 58 -7.81 13.13 -20.09
N VAL A 59 -6.68 13.23 -19.39
CA VAL A 59 -6.50 12.69 -18.04
C VAL A 59 -7.48 13.33 -17.06
N ILE A 60 -7.63 14.65 -17.09
CA ILE A 60 -8.62 15.37 -16.25
C ILE A 60 -10.04 14.90 -16.55
N LYS A 61 -10.38 14.68 -17.82
CA LYS A 61 -11.69 14.12 -18.19
C LYS A 61 -11.89 12.72 -17.59
N THR A 62 -10.92 11.82 -17.70
CA THR A 62 -11.02 10.47 -17.11
C THR A 62 -11.12 10.52 -15.58
N LEU A 63 -10.37 11.40 -14.92
CA LEU A 63 -10.45 11.59 -13.47
C LEU A 63 -11.87 11.97 -13.00
N ARG A 64 -12.54 12.87 -13.74
CA ARG A 64 -13.93 13.27 -13.48
C ARG A 64 -14.93 12.13 -13.65
N GLU A 65 -14.75 11.32 -14.69
CA GLU A 65 -15.65 10.21 -15.01
C GLU A 65 -15.50 9.05 -14.01
N ARG A 66 -14.28 8.82 -13.49
CA ARG A 66 -14.00 7.66 -12.64
C ARG A 66 -14.10 7.91 -11.13
N GLN A 67 -13.91 9.16 -10.68
CA GLN A 67 -13.97 9.53 -9.26
C GLN A 67 -13.17 8.59 -8.35
N PRO A 68 -11.83 8.54 -8.50
CA PRO A 68 -11.00 7.61 -7.77
C PRO A 68 -10.98 7.91 -6.27
N LEU A 69 -10.44 6.97 -5.50
CA LEU A 69 -10.06 7.18 -4.11
C LEU A 69 -8.68 7.83 -4.05
N VAL A 70 -8.50 8.71 -3.08
CA VAL A 70 -7.21 9.28 -2.70
C VAL A 70 -7.01 9.06 -1.20
N GLU A 71 -5.93 8.39 -0.84
CA GLU A 71 -5.47 8.31 0.54
C GLU A 71 -4.28 9.24 0.72
N THR A 72 -4.40 10.18 1.65
CA THR A 72 -3.31 11.09 2.01
C THR A 72 -2.85 10.80 3.42
N TYR A 73 -1.56 10.49 3.57
CA TYR A 73 -0.91 10.30 4.86
C TYR A 73 0.19 11.34 5.04
N ILE A 74 0.24 11.98 6.21
CA ILE A 74 1.08 13.13 6.53
C ILE A 74 1.88 12.82 7.80
N GLN A 75 3.15 13.21 7.83
CA GLN A 75 4.00 13.17 9.02
C GLN A 75 4.64 14.53 9.24
N ASN A 76 4.30 15.17 10.36
CA ASN A 76 5.05 16.30 10.88
C ASN A 76 6.35 15.80 11.48
N MET A 77 7.45 16.48 11.17
CA MET A 77 8.78 16.03 11.56
C MET A 77 9.34 16.92 12.66
N ARG A 78 10.11 16.33 13.57
CA ARG A 78 10.92 17.05 14.57
C ARG A 78 12.37 16.61 14.50
N PRO A 79 13.32 17.45 14.93
CA PRO A 79 14.73 17.06 15.01
C PRO A 79 14.95 15.85 15.93
N ASP A 80 15.93 15.02 15.58
CA ASP A 80 16.40 13.87 16.35
C ASP A 80 17.93 13.75 16.26
N PRO A 81 18.66 13.60 17.39
CA PRO A 81 20.12 13.54 17.36
C PRO A 81 20.70 12.34 16.60
N ALA A 82 20.01 11.20 16.56
CA ALA A 82 20.49 9.98 15.92
C ALA A 82 20.02 9.88 14.46
N MET A 83 18.75 10.18 14.21
CA MET A 83 18.11 10.02 12.90
C MET A 83 18.01 11.31 12.07
N ILE A 84 18.58 12.43 12.54
CA ILE A 84 18.37 13.81 12.06
C ILE A 84 16.98 14.32 12.37
N GLN A 85 15.96 13.54 12.03
CA GLN A 85 14.56 13.88 12.24
C GLN A 85 13.74 12.62 12.39
N VAL A 86 12.58 12.75 13.05
CA VAL A 86 11.62 11.67 13.25
C VAL A 86 10.20 12.24 13.24
N PRO A 87 9.17 11.43 12.97
CA PRO A 87 7.79 11.86 13.12
C PRO A 87 7.48 12.35 14.53
N GLU A 88 6.87 13.52 14.64
CA GLU A 88 6.31 14.09 15.86
C GLU A 88 4.81 13.83 15.98
N MET A 89 4.12 13.85 14.84
CA MET A 89 2.68 13.63 14.74
C MET A 89 2.35 13.24 13.30
N ASP A 90 1.29 12.46 13.10
CA ASP A 90 0.79 12.08 11.80
C ASP A 90 -0.69 12.48 11.60
N ALA A 91 -1.12 12.41 10.35
CA ALA A 91 -2.52 12.54 9.97
C ALA A 91 -2.84 11.60 8.80
N HIS A 92 -4.05 11.07 8.78
CA HIS A 92 -4.52 10.12 7.77
C HIS A 92 -5.90 10.55 7.25
N TYR A 93 -6.05 10.49 5.92
CA TYR A 93 -7.29 10.84 5.25
C TYR A 93 -7.54 9.86 4.10
N LEU A 94 -8.80 9.44 3.95
CA LEU A 94 -9.26 8.67 2.81
C LEU A 94 -10.51 9.34 2.24
N THR A 95 -10.44 9.74 0.98
CA THR A 95 -11.51 10.48 0.31
C THR A 95 -11.79 9.92 -1.07
N ARG A 96 -13.06 9.95 -1.47
CA ARG A 96 -13.45 9.84 -2.87
C ARG A 96 -13.48 11.23 -3.48
N ILE A 97 -12.78 11.41 -4.59
CA ILE A 97 -12.56 12.73 -5.19
C ILE A 97 -13.39 12.89 -6.45
N ASN A 98 -14.08 14.03 -6.55
CA ASN A 98 -14.69 14.48 -7.79
C ASN A 98 -13.92 15.70 -8.34
N PHE A 99 -13.21 15.51 -9.45
CA PHE A 99 -12.37 16.51 -10.12
C PHE A 99 -13.18 17.53 -10.96
N GLY A 100 -14.29 18.05 -10.42
CA GLY A 100 -15.16 19.03 -11.08
C GLY A 100 -14.55 20.44 -11.21
N LYS A 101 -15.40 21.46 -11.40
CA LYS A 101 -14.95 22.88 -11.37
C LYS A 101 -14.29 23.26 -10.04
N GLU A 102 -14.77 22.64 -8.97
CA GLU A 102 -14.11 22.58 -7.68
C GLU A 102 -13.80 21.10 -7.41
N ILE A 103 -12.60 20.83 -6.91
CA ILE A 103 -12.27 19.52 -6.36
C ILE A 103 -13.14 19.36 -5.13
N THR A 104 -14.11 18.45 -5.19
CA THR A 104 -14.98 18.15 -4.05
C THR A 104 -14.65 16.76 -3.52
N GLU A 105 -14.62 16.67 -2.20
CA GLU A 105 -14.13 15.50 -1.48
C GLU A 105 -15.26 14.93 -0.63
N VAL A 106 -15.41 13.61 -0.67
CA VAL A 106 -16.28 12.90 0.25
C VAL A 106 -15.42 11.95 1.07
N GLY A 107 -15.18 12.34 2.32
CA GLY A 107 -14.43 11.53 3.28
C GLY A 107 -15.22 10.32 3.75
N TYR A 108 -14.51 9.26 4.11
CA TYR A 108 -15.12 8.11 4.75
C TYR A 108 -15.58 8.48 6.17
N ALA A 109 -16.80 8.09 6.54
CA ALA A 109 -17.33 8.38 7.86
C ALA A 109 -16.63 7.52 8.92
N ASP A 110 -16.01 8.16 9.91
CA ASP A 110 -15.39 7.49 11.05
C ASP A 110 -16.37 6.51 11.72
N GLY A 111 -15.87 5.33 12.07
CA GLY A 111 -16.65 4.27 12.70
C GLY A 111 -17.30 4.63 14.05
N LYS A 112 -16.97 5.78 14.65
CA LYS A 112 -17.38 6.16 16.01
C LYS A 112 -18.34 7.35 16.14
N LYS A 113 -18.73 8.07 15.07
CA LYS A 113 -19.75 9.15 15.15
C LYS A 113 -20.46 9.43 13.81
N ASP A 114 -21.74 9.79 13.89
CA ASP A 114 -22.42 10.54 12.82
C ASP A 114 -21.78 11.93 12.70
N SER A 115 -20.96 12.15 11.67
CA SER A 115 -20.47 13.50 11.35
C SER A 115 -21.46 14.20 10.41
N THR A 116 -22.50 14.79 10.99
CA THR A 116 -23.14 15.96 10.38
C THR A 116 -22.18 17.14 10.49
N GLY A 117 -21.30 17.32 9.50
CA GLY A 117 -20.47 18.52 9.42
C GLY A 117 -19.34 18.43 8.41
N LYS A 118 -19.51 19.09 7.25
CA LYS A 118 -18.40 19.55 6.41
C LYS A 118 -17.41 20.35 7.28
N PHE A 119 -16.11 20.13 7.11
CA PHE A 119 -14.98 20.90 7.69
C PHE A 119 -14.50 20.60 9.14
N GLY A 120 -14.70 19.39 9.70
CA GLY A 120 -14.38 19.11 11.12
C GLY A 120 -13.02 18.47 11.48
N GLY A 121 -12.49 17.56 10.65
CA GLY A 121 -11.44 16.60 11.09
C GLY A 121 -10.08 17.23 11.44
N ILE A 122 -9.61 18.16 10.62
CA ILE A 122 -8.27 18.77 10.74
C ILE A 122 -8.14 19.62 12.02
N LYS A 123 -9.22 20.26 12.48
CA LYS A 123 -9.19 21.04 13.72
C LYS A 123 -9.22 20.19 14.99
N GLN A 124 -9.71 18.95 14.93
CA GLN A 124 -9.84 18.10 16.13
C GLN A 124 -8.60 17.25 16.39
N ALA A 125 -7.99 16.66 15.35
CA ALA A 125 -6.71 15.96 15.50
C ALA A 125 -5.61 16.91 16.02
N LEU A 126 -5.57 18.14 15.49
CA LEU A 126 -4.58 19.16 15.85
C LEU A 126 -5.01 20.03 17.06
N GLY A 127 -6.31 20.07 17.38
CA GLY A 127 -6.85 20.86 18.51
C GLY A 127 -6.75 20.15 19.87
N GLY A 128 -6.73 18.81 19.89
CA GLY A 128 -6.58 18.01 21.11
C GLY A 128 -5.20 18.12 21.79
N LEU A 129 -4.20 18.65 21.06
CA LEU A 129 -2.82 18.88 21.52
C LEU A 129 -2.50 20.36 21.82
N ALA A 130 -3.52 21.25 21.80
CA ALA A 130 -3.34 22.68 22.05
C ALA A 130 -2.72 23.03 23.42
N GLY A 131 -2.66 22.07 24.36
CA GLY A 131 -1.96 22.21 25.64
C GLY A 131 -0.45 21.92 25.60
N LEU A 132 0.08 21.30 24.55
CA LEU A 132 1.46 20.77 24.52
C LEU A 132 2.35 21.30 23.38
N THR A 133 1.80 21.96 22.35
CA THR A 133 2.62 22.53 21.25
C THR A 133 2.16 23.93 20.84
N LYS A 134 2.68 24.96 21.52
CA LYS A 134 2.46 26.38 21.15
C LYS A 134 3.10 26.80 19.80
N SER A 135 3.71 25.89 19.05
CA SER A 135 4.57 26.21 17.89
C SER A 135 4.11 25.72 16.52
N LEU A 136 3.05 24.92 16.40
CA LEU A 136 2.66 24.33 15.10
C LEU A 136 1.14 24.41 14.87
N HIS A 137 0.64 25.61 14.58
CA HIS A 137 -0.66 25.76 13.91
C HIS A 137 -0.47 25.51 12.41
N LEU A 138 -0.42 24.24 11.99
CA LEU A 138 -0.68 23.88 10.59
C LEU A 138 -2.17 23.58 10.45
N SER A 139 -2.89 24.50 9.83
CA SER A 139 -4.18 24.18 9.23
C SER A 139 -3.86 23.56 7.88
N TYR A 140 -4.00 22.24 7.75
CA TYR A 140 -3.97 21.61 6.42
C TYR A 140 -5.31 21.86 5.73
N ASP A 141 -5.30 22.10 4.43
CA ASP A 141 -6.48 21.98 3.57
C ASP A 141 -6.33 20.68 2.79
N GLU A 142 -7.20 19.69 3.03
CA GLU A 142 -7.16 18.38 2.36
C GLU A 142 -7.24 18.55 0.82
N GLY A 143 -8.06 19.50 0.37
CA GLY A 143 -8.16 19.93 -1.03
C GLY A 143 -6.85 20.44 -1.62
N GLY A 144 -5.93 20.94 -0.78
CA GLY A 144 -4.60 21.38 -1.19
C GLY A 144 -3.72 20.22 -1.65
N PHE A 145 -3.73 19.09 -0.94
CA PHE A 145 -2.96 17.90 -1.30
C PHE A 145 -3.51 17.20 -2.54
N VAL A 146 -4.84 17.07 -2.63
CA VAL A 146 -5.49 16.46 -3.80
C VAL A 146 -5.24 17.28 -5.07
N ARG A 147 -5.12 18.61 -4.94
CA ARG A 147 -4.77 19.48 -6.08
C ARG A 147 -3.41 19.16 -6.67
N MET A 148 -2.47 18.60 -5.91
CA MET A 148 -1.12 18.23 -6.37
C MET A 148 -1.11 16.93 -7.21
N VAL A 149 -2.24 16.22 -7.30
CA VAL A 149 -2.44 15.03 -8.14
C VAL A 149 -2.63 15.39 -9.63
N VAL A 150 -2.83 16.67 -9.94
CA VAL A 150 -3.01 17.21 -11.29
C VAL A 150 -2.18 18.48 -11.49
N ILE A 151 -1.86 18.83 -12.74
CA ILE A 151 -0.92 19.93 -13.01
C ILE A 151 -1.58 21.30 -12.84
N ASP A 152 -2.75 21.52 -13.45
CA ASP A 152 -3.43 22.82 -13.38
C ASP A 152 -4.96 22.69 -13.55
N THR A 153 -5.68 22.98 -12.46
CA THR A 153 -7.14 22.94 -12.40
C THR A 153 -7.83 24.29 -12.63
N ASN A 154 -7.11 25.37 -12.96
CA ASN A 154 -7.70 26.72 -13.06
C ASN A 154 -8.56 26.95 -14.32
N GLY A 155 -8.69 25.96 -15.19
CA GLY A 155 -9.49 26.05 -16.41
C GLY A 155 -10.98 25.88 -16.10
N PRO A 156 -11.89 26.34 -16.98
CA PRO A 156 -13.34 26.15 -16.79
C PRO A 156 -13.76 24.66 -16.71
N ASN A 157 -12.91 23.74 -17.19
CA ASN A 157 -13.05 22.29 -17.06
C ASN A 157 -11.93 21.63 -16.25
N GLY A 158 -11.11 22.41 -15.53
CA GLY A 158 -9.92 21.90 -14.83
C GLY A 158 -8.72 21.65 -15.75
N ASP A 159 -8.67 22.28 -16.93
CA ASP A 159 -7.77 21.98 -18.05
C ASP A 159 -6.94 23.19 -18.50
N ALA A 160 -6.34 23.92 -17.56
CA ALA A 160 -5.67 25.19 -17.83
C ALA A 160 -4.19 25.07 -18.22
N PHE A 161 -3.69 23.85 -18.40
CA PHE A 161 -2.33 23.56 -18.84
C PHE A 161 -2.19 23.73 -20.36
N ASP A 162 -1.87 24.95 -20.80
CA ASP A 162 -1.77 25.32 -22.20
C ASP A 162 -0.66 26.35 -22.50
N ARG A 163 -0.46 26.71 -23.77
CA ARG A 163 0.53 27.71 -24.21
C ARG A 163 0.12 29.17 -23.97
N GLN A 164 -1.15 29.44 -23.68
CA GLN A 164 -1.61 30.78 -23.33
C GLN A 164 -1.20 31.14 -21.90
N HIS A 165 -1.03 30.11 -21.05
CA HIS A 165 -0.70 30.27 -19.65
C HIS A 165 0.73 29.85 -19.29
N TYR A 166 1.39 29.02 -20.10
CA TYR A 166 2.71 28.48 -19.78
C TYR A 166 3.76 28.66 -20.89
N ASN A 167 4.99 28.92 -20.45
CA ASN A 167 6.21 28.80 -21.22
C ASN A 167 6.87 27.44 -20.94
N PHE A 168 7.55 26.90 -21.95
CA PHE A 168 8.22 25.61 -21.89
C PHE A 168 9.69 25.74 -22.31
N TYR A 169 10.58 25.11 -21.57
CA TYR A 169 12.02 25.12 -21.82
C TYR A 169 12.56 23.70 -21.83
N PHE A 170 13.26 23.31 -22.88
CA PHE A 170 13.86 21.99 -22.97
C PHE A 170 15.04 21.86 -22.00
N VAL A 171 15.06 20.78 -21.23
CA VAL A 171 16.12 20.46 -20.28
C VAL A 171 17.02 19.37 -20.84
N ARG A 172 16.45 18.16 -21.02
CA ARG A 172 17.18 16.96 -21.46
C ARG A 172 16.22 15.88 -21.94
N ASN A 173 16.78 14.81 -22.51
CA ASN A 173 16.08 13.52 -22.61
C ASN A 173 16.42 12.69 -21.37
N ASP A 174 15.50 11.84 -20.95
CA ASP A 174 15.63 11.03 -19.74
C ASP A 174 14.91 9.68 -19.91
N PHE A 175 15.17 8.72 -19.02
CA PHE A 175 14.47 7.44 -18.98
C PHE A 175 13.90 7.21 -17.59
N LEU A 176 12.59 6.93 -17.51
CA LEU A 176 11.93 6.51 -16.28
C LEU A 176 11.57 5.03 -16.44
N GLY A 177 12.35 4.13 -15.84
CA GLY A 177 12.24 2.70 -16.13
C GLY A 177 12.52 2.39 -17.60
N THR A 178 11.57 1.76 -18.31
CA THR A 178 11.68 1.47 -19.75
C THR A 178 11.06 2.55 -20.63
N VAL A 179 10.60 3.66 -20.05
CA VAL A 179 9.83 4.70 -20.75
C VAL A 179 10.75 5.88 -21.09
N PRO A 180 11.04 6.12 -22.39
CA PRO A 180 11.84 7.26 -22.80
C PRO A 180 11.04 8.56 -22.73
N THR A 181 11.63 9.60 -22.14
CA THR A 181 10.99 10.89 -21.88
C THR A 181 11.80 12.07 -22.38
N VAL A 182 11.12 13.18 -22.63
CA VAL A 182 11.70 14.51 -22.85
C VAL A 182 11.29 15.39 -21.68
N VAL A 183 12.27 16.05 -21.08
CA VAL A 183 12.10 16.83 -19.86
C VAL A 183 12.01 18.31 -20.21
N PHE A 184 10.97 18.96 -19.71
CA PHE A 184 10.73 20.39 -19.88
C PHE A 184 10.57 21.08 -18.53
N ASP A 185 11.20 22.24 -18.38
CA ASP A 185 10.82 23.19 -17.34
C ASP A 185 9.59 23.96 -17.84
N VAL A 186 8.61 24.16 -16.95
CA VAL A 186 7.33 24.83 -17.19
C VAL A 186 7.24 26.02 -16.25
N GLU A 187 7.00 27.20 -16.84
CA GLU A 187 6.85 28.44 -16.09
C GLU A 187 5.55 29.16 -16.49
N PRO A 188 4.72 29.58 -15.51
CA PRO A 188 3.51 30.33 -15.83
C PRO A 188 3.89 31.71 -16.38
N ILE A 189 3.29 32.09 -17.51
CA ILE A 189 3.48 33.41 -18.15
C ILE A 189 3.10 34.53 -17.18
N LYS A 190 2.04 34.32 -16.39
CA LYS A 190 1.66 35.17 -15.28
C LYS A 190 1.55 34.32 -14.03
N ARG A 191 2.30 34.67 -12.99
CA ARG A 191 2.15 34.05 -11.67
C ARG A 191 0.76 34.39 -11.12
N SER A 192 -0.03 33.36 -10.83
CA SER A 192 -1.33 33.46 -10.17
C SER A 192 -1.55 32.19 -9.36
N ALA A 193 -2.33 32.29 -8.28
CA ALA A 193 -2.58 31.18 -7.37
C ALA A 193 -2.96 29.88 -8.11
N GLY A 194 -2.26 28.80 -7.80
CA GLY A 194 -2.57 27.46 -8.30
C GLY A 194 -2.03 27.13 -9.68
N ARG A 195 -1.17 27.97 -10.28
CA ARG A 195 -0.50 27.67 -11.56
C ARG A 195 0.78 26.88 -11.34
N PHE A 196 1.02 25.82 -12.10
CA PHE A 196 2.20 24.99 -11.92
C PHE A 196 3.50 25.73 -12.26
N PHE A 197 4.51 25.60 -11.41
CA PHE A 197 5.87 26.01 -11.72
C PHE A 197 6.83 24.88 -11.35
N GLY A 198 7.57 24.38 -12.34
CA GLY A 198 8.41 23.22 -12.10
C GLY A 198 8.83 22.52 -13.38
N ARG A 199 8.90 21.20 -13.33
CA ARG A 199 9.41 20.36 -14.41
C ARG A 199 8.48 19.20 -14.70
N VAL A 200 8.35 18.86 -15.97
CA VAL A 200 7.53 17.77 -16.47
C VAL A 200 8.36 16.79 -17.29
N TRP A 201 8.06 15.50 -17.17
CA TRP A 201 8.61 14.43 -18.00
C TRP A 201 7.50 13.97 -18.94
N VAL A 202 7.69 14.20 -20.24
CA VAL A 202 6.75 13.82 -21.29
C VAL A 202 7.26 12.59 -22.02
N GLU A 203 6.51 11.49 -22.03
CA GLU A 203 6.91 10.27 -22.73
C GLU A 203 6.86 10.46 -24.26
N ARG A 204 7.86 9.91 -24.96
CA ARG A 204 8.15 10.23 -26.37
C ARG A 204 7.13 9.70 -27.38
N ASN A 205 6.40 8.63 -27.05
CA ASN A 205 5.58 7.91 -28.03
C ASN A 205 4.20 8.58 -28.18
N GLY A 206 3.46 8.68 -27.08
CA GLY A 206 2.10 9.21 -27.03
C GLY A 206 2.00 10.67 -26.58
N GLY A 207 3.08 11.24 -26.04
CA GLY A 207 3.13 12.59 -25.49
C GLY A 207 2.49 12.74 -24.12
N ASN A 208 2.35 11.66 -23.34
CA ASN A 208 1.75 11.76 -22.00
C ASN A 208 2.73 12.36 -20.98
N ILE A 209 2.24 13.17 -20.06
CA ILE A 209 3.04 13.61 -18.90
C ILE A 209 2.99 12.49 -17.86
N VAL A 210 4.15 11.91 -17.56
CA VAL A 210 4.27 10.70 -16.70
C VAL A 210 4.85 10.98 -15.32
N ARG A 211 5.54 12.11 -15.17
CA ARG A 211 6.02 12.65 -13.90
C ARG A 211 6.05 14.17 -13.98
N TYR A 212 5.77 14.85 -12.88
CA TYR A 212 5.97 16.27 -12.77
C TYR A 212 6.29 16.65 -11.32
N ASN A 213 7.24 17.57 -11.15
CA ASN A 213 7.67 18.01 -9.84
C ASN A 213 7.86 19.53 -9.80
N GLY A 214 7.50 20.14 -8.68
CA GLY A 214 7.51 21.59 -8.55
C GLY A 214 6.61 22.06 -7.43
N ASP A 215 6.13 23.29 -7.59
CA ASP A 215 5.12 23.89 -6.72
C ASP A 215 3.93 24.38 -7.57
N LEU A 216 2.88 24.82 -6.88
CA LEU A 216 1.84 25.63 -7.48
C LEU A 216 2.15 27.10 -7.09
N ALA A 217 2.39 27.97 -8.06
CA ALA A 217 2.69 29.38 -7.82
C ALA A 217 1.53 30.11 -7.13
N GLY A 218 1.84 31.09 -6.28
CA GLY A 218 0.88 32.06 -5.73
C GLY A 218 1.56 33.26 -5.06
N GLU A 219 1.19 34.48 -5.47
CA GLU A 219 1.61 35.74 -4.82
C GLU A 219 0.70 36.16 -3.65
N ASP A 220 -0.33 35.38 -3.33
CA ASP A 220 -1.22 35.69 -2.22
C ASP A 220 -0.56 35.34 -0.89
N LYS A 221 -0.31 36.38 -0.08
CA LYS A 221 0.07 36.26 1.33
C LYS A 221 -0.94 35.45 2.16
N ASP A 222 -2.16 35.28 1.63
CA ASP A 222 -3.26 34.55 2.25
C ASP A 222 -3.36 33.08 1.81
N ARG A 223 -2.50 32.59 0.89
CA ARG A 223 -2.39 31.17 0.49
C ARG A 223 -0.94 30.71 0.36
N ALA A 224 -0.18 30.83 1.44
CA ALA A 224 1.20 30.34 1.59
C ALA A 224 1.31 28.80 1.67
N GLU A 225 0.44 28.06 0.96
CA GLU A 225 0.19 26.61 1.18
C GLU A 225 0.56 25.72 -0.02
N PHE A 226 1.28 26.25 -1.01
CA PHE A 226 1.76 25.42 -2.11
C PHE A 226 3.11 24.82 -1.78
N TYR A 227 3.04 23.59 -1.28
CA TYR A 227 4.19 22.76 -0.94
C TYR A 227 4.90 22.25 -2.20
N HIS A 228 6.16 21.84 -2.04
CA HIS A 228 6.86 21.14 -3.11
C HIS A 228 6.35 19.71 -3.22
N PHE A 229 6.05 19.27 -4.43
CA PHE A 229 5.55 17.93 -4.69
C PHE A 229 6.22 17.26 -5.91
N ASP A 230 6.17 15.95 -5.94
CA ASP A 230 6.60 15.07 -7.04
C ASP A 230 5.51 14.03 -7.32
N SER A 231 4.84 14.17 -8.46
CA SER A 231 3.67 13.40 -8.82
C SER A 231 3.96 12.46 -9.97
N TRP A 232 3.49 11.23 -9.85
CA TRP A 232 3.78 10.11 -10.75
C TRP A 232 2.50 9.55 -11.37
N ARG A 233 2.61 9.11 -12.63
CA ARG A 233 1.54 8.42 -13.36
C ARG A 233 2.03 7.06 -13.88
N SER A 234 1.14 6.08 -13.85
CA SER A 234 1.38 4.74 -14.40
C SER A 234 0.60 4.56 -15.69
N ASN A 235 1.13 3.76 -16.61
CA ASN A 235 0.40 3.34 -17.80
C ASN A 235 -0.51 2.17 -17.42
N VAL A 236 -1.82 2.43 -17.42
CA VAL A 236 -2.82 1.50 -16.88
C VAL A 236 -3.61 0.78 -17.97
N GLN A 237 -3.64 1.35 -19.17
CA GLN A 237 -4.18 0.75 -20.39
C GLN A 237 -3.37 1.27 -21.58
N ASP A 238 -3.64 0.74 -22.77
CA ASP A 238 -3.03 1.26 -24.00
C ASP A 238 -3.27 2.77 -24.15
N GLY A 239 -2.17 3.53 -24.22
CA GLY A 239 -2.19 5.00 -24.33
C GLY A 239 -2.74 5.77 -23.13
N LEU A 240 -3.19 5.12 -22.05
CA LEU A 240 -3.81 5.77 -20.89
C LEU A 240 -2.85 5.82 -19.69
N TRP A 241 -2.50 7.03 -19.26
CA TRP A 241 -1.62 7.28 -18.12
C TRP A 241 -2.39 7.99 -17.01
N MET A 242 -2.50 7.36 -15.85
CA MET A 242 -3.30 7.89 -14.73
C MET A 242 -2.42 8.18 -13.51
N PRO A 243 -2.73 9.22 -12.72
CA PRO A 243 -2.08 9.47 -11.44
C PRO A 243 -2.09 8.25 -10.52
N THR A 244 -1.00 8.02 -9.80
CA THR A 244 -0.87 6.88 -8.88
C THR A 244 -0.34 7.27 -7.51
N ALA A 245 0.59 8.21 -7.47
CA ALA A 245 1.14 8.72 -6.23
C ALA A 245 1.64 10.15 -6.39
N SER A 246 1.51 10.94 -5.32
CA SER A 246 2.14 12.26 -5.18
C SER A 246 2.89 12.32 -3.87
N TYR A 247 4.19 12.56 -3.91
CA TYR A 247 5.01 12.84 -2.72
C TYR A 247 5.04 14.35 -2.48
N ILE A 248 4.92 14.77 -1.23
CA ILE A 248 4.94 16.18 -0.84
C ILE A 248 5.93 16.35 0.31
N GLU A 249 6.76 17.39 0.25
CA GLU A 249 7.72 17.70 1.29
C GLU A 249 7.85 19.21 1.43
N GLU A 250 7.97 19.68 2.67
CA GLU A 250 8.27 21.08 2.93
C GLU A 250 9.34 21.20 4.01
N SER A 251 10.39 21.98 3.72
CA SER A 251 11.44 22.29 4.70
C SER A 251 10.92 23.27 5.75
N ASP A 252 11.40 23.19 7.00
CA ASP A 252 11.12 24.24 7.97
C ASP A 252 12.09 25.43 7.74
N PRO A 253 11.63 26.59 7.24
CA PRO A 253 12.50 27.73 6.98
C PRO A 253 13.12 28.32 8.26
N LYS A 254 12.59 27.97 9.43
CA LYS A 254 13.09 28.40 10.74
C LYS A 254 14.04 27.37 11.37
N SER A 255 14.21 26.20 10.77
CA SER A 255 15.03 25.14 11.35
C SER A 255 16.53 25.41 11.10
N PRO A 256 17.35 25.52 12.17
CA PRO A 256 18.80 25.68 12.04
C PRO A 256 19.51 24.40 11.55
N ALA A 257 18.80 23.27 11.52
CA ALA A 257 19.34 21.96 11.16
C ALA A 257 18.79 21.43 9.83
N HIS A 258 18.12 22.27 9.02
CA HIS A 258 17.49 21.89 7.76
C HIS A 258 16.50 20.71 7.90
N VAL A 259 15.80 20.66 9.04
CA VAL A 259 14.79 19.65 9.31
C VAL A 259 13.52 19.98 8.52
N LEU A 260 12.83 18.93 8.08
CA LEU A 260 11.55 19.09 7.39
C LEU A 260 10.48 19.57 8.36
N LYS A 261 9.52 20.35 7.85
CA LYS A 261 8.31 20.67 8.58
C LYS A 261 7.38 19.46 8.58
N PHE A 262 7.15 18.90 7.39
CA PHE A 262 6.38 17.67 7.22
C PHE A 262 6.75 16.98 5.90
N LYS A 263 6.37 15.69 5.83
CA LYS A 263 6.30 14.89 4.61
C LYS A 263 4.85 14.43 4.42
N ALA A 264 4.41 14.25 3.19
CA ALA A 264 3.13 13.61 2.90
C ALA A 264 3.21 12.75 1.64
N VAL A 265 2.33 11.77 1.55
CA VAL A 265 2.11 10.99 0.33
C VAL A 265 0.62 10.83 0.09
N SER A 266 0.20 11.06 -1.15
CA SER A 266 -1.15 10.79 -1.63
C SER A 266 -1.12 9.63 -2.61
N HIS A 267 -1.77 8.52 -2.30
CA HIS A 267 -1.95 7.36 -3.19
C HIS A 267 -3.33 7.40 -3.84
N ILE A 268 -3.41 6.99 -5.11
CA ILE A 268 -4.64 7.06 -5.91
C ILE A 268 -4.94 5.70 -6.54
N TRP A 269 -6.18 5.22 -6.38
CA TRP A 269 -6.67 3.97 -6.96
C TRP A 269 -8.19 4.00 -7.15
N GLY A 270 -8.77 2.87 -7.58
CA GLY A 270 -10.21 2.75 -7.72
C GLY A 270 -10.74 3.32 -9.04
N TYR A 271 -9.90 3.40 -10.08
CA TYR A 271 -10.33 3.87 -11.40
C TYR A 271 -11.34 2.94 -12.07
N SER A 272 -11.38 1.66 -11.67
CA SER A 272 -12.29 0.67 -12.26
C SER A 272 -12.78 -0.37 -11.24
N LEU A 273 -13.23 0.08 -10.06
CA LEU A 273 -13.82 -0.79 -9.04
C LEU A 273 -15.01 -1.57 -9.59
N LYS A 274 -14.78 -2.85 -9.88
CA LYS A 274 -15.80 -3.82 -10.32
C LYS A 274 -15.49 -5.15 -9.67
N ILE A 275 -16.48 -5.74 -8.99
CA ILE A 275 -16.29 -7.04 -8.31
C ILE A 275 -15.75 -8.02 -9.36
N PRO A 276 -14.59 -8.67 -9.12
CA PRO A 276 -14.07 -9.67 -10.05
C PRO A 276 -15.10 -10.77 -10.23
N ASN A 277 -15.33 -11.19 -11.48
CA ASN A 277 -16.24 -12.30 -11.76
C ASN A 277 -15.78 -13.52 -10.95
N LYS A 278 -16.66 -14.11 -10.13
CA LYS A 278 -16.38 -15.41 -9.54
C LYS A 278 -16.46 -16.43 -10.67
N ASP A 279 -15.62 -17.46 -10.70
CA ASP A 279 -15.63 -18.47 -11.79
C ASP A 279 -17.03 -19.11 -12.00
N THR A 280 -17.91 -19.05 -10.99
CA THR A 280 -19.33 -19.46 -11.05
C THR A 280 -20.25 -18.50 -11.81
N ASP A 281 -19.88 -17.24 -12.01
CA ASP A 281 -20.69 -16.27 -12.76
C ASP A 281 -20.53 -16.45 -14.29
N GLN A 282 -19.56 -17.26 -14.73
CA GLN A 282 -19.35 -17.64 -16.13
C GLN A 282 -20.06 -18.94 -16.55
N THR A 283 -20.82 -19.60 -15.67
CA THR A 283 -21.88 -20.50 -16.14
C THR A 283 -23.00 -19.64 -16.70
N SER A 284 -22.82 -19.12 -17.92
CA SER A 284 -23.95 -18.81 -18.77
C SER A 284 -24.83 -20.06 -18.78
N LEU A 285 -26.10 -19.91 -18.40
CA LEU A 285 -27.13 -20.95 -18.55
C LEU A 285 -27.27 -21.42 -20.02
N GLU A 286 -26.57 -20.77 -20.95
CA GLU A 286 -26.28 -21.24 -22.30
C GLU A 286 -24.83 -21.74 -22.37
N VAL A 287 -24.58 -22.95 -21.88
CA VAL A 287 -23.52 -23.80 -22.43
C VAL A 287 -24.25 -24.92 -23.15
N GLU A 288 -24.10 -25.00 -24.47
CA GLU A 288 -24.63 -26.09 -25.29
C GLU A 288 -23.98 -27.39 -24.80
N GLY A 289 -24.71 -28.18 -23.98
CA GLY A 289 -24.21 -29.41 -23.35
C GLY A 289 -24.01 -29.37 -21.82
N ALA A 290 -24.40 -28.31 -21.10
CA ALA A 290 -24.46 -28.35 -19.64
C ALA A 290 -25.51 -29.36 -19.17
N ILE A 291 -25.08 -30.40 -18.45
CA ILE A 291 -25.98 -31.32 -17.77
C ILE A 291 -26.42 -30.65 -16.49
N ASP A 292 -27.69 -30.24 -16.43
CA ASP A 292 -28.32 -29.75 -15.21
C ASP A 292 -28.44 -30.89 -14.20
N THR A 293 -27.55 -30.90 -13.20
CA THR A 293 -27.58 -31.84 -12.08
C THR A 293 -28.30 -31.27 -10.85
N SER A 294 -29.02 -30.14 -10.96
CA SER A 294 -29.74 -29.53 -9.83
C SER A 294 -30.78 -30.47 -9.22
N GLN A 295 -31.41 -31.31 -10.05
CA GLN A 295 -32.36 -32.37 -9.66
C GLN A 295 -31.70 -33.52 -8.85
N GLN A 296 -30.37 -33.60 -8.87
CA GLN A 296 -29.58 -34.64 -8.18
C GLN A 296 -28.81 -34.07 -6.98
N ALA A 297 -28.88 -32.76 -6.74
CA ALA A 297 -28.28 -32.13 -5.58
C ALA A 297 -29.10 -32.50 -4.32
N PRO A 298 -28.53 -33.21 -3.34
CA PRO A 298 -29.23 -33.48 -2.10
C PRO A 298 -29.46 -32.19 -1.33
N ASP A 299 -30.55 -32.12 -0.57
CA ASP A 299 -30.79 -31.04 0.38
C ASP A 299 -29.60 -30.89 1.33
N VAL A 300 -29.18 -29.65 1.58
CA VAL A 300 -28.09 -29.37 2.52
C VAL A 300 -28.54 -29.65 3.96
N SER A 301 -27.70 -30.34 4.73
CA SER A 301 -27.99 -30.58 6.16
C SER A 301 -28.10 -29.25 6.93
N PRO A 302 -28.83 -29.17 8.06
CA PRO A 302 -28.94 -27.95 8.84
C PRO A 302 -27.58 -27.35 9.27
N LEU A 303 -26.60 -28.20 9.59
CA LEU A 303 -25.24 -27.74 9.91
C LEU A 303 -24.51 -27.19 8.68
N GLN A 304 -24.69 -27.82 7.51
CA GLN A 304 -24.14 -27.32 6.26
C GLN A 304 -24.76 -25.98 5.88
N ALA A 305 -26.08 -25.84 5.96
CA ALA A 305 -26.80 -24.59 5.74
C ALA A 305 -26.29 -23.46 6.64
N GLN A 306 -26.05 -23.74 7.94
CA GLN A 306 -25.48 -22.75 8.85
C GLN A 306 -24.08 -22.29 8.43
N ARG A 307 -23.24 -23.20 7.92
CA ARG A 307 -21.88 -22.88 7.44
C ARG A 307 -21.90 -22.10 6.13
N GLU A 308 -22.80 -22.46 5.21
CA GLU A 308 -23.03 -21.70 3.97
C GLU A 308 -23.55 -20.31 4.27
N TRP A 309 -24.44 -20.15 5.27
CA TRP A 309 -24.94 -18.84 5.68
C TRP A 309 -23.86 -17.92 6.26
N VAL A 310 -22.95 -18.47 7.08
CA VAL A 310 -21.78 -17.71 7.58
C VAL A 310 -20.87 -17.30 6.43
N GLN A 311 -20.63 -18.21 5.48
CA GLN A 311 -19.83 -17.89 4.30
C GLN A 311 -20.46 -16.81 3.44
N GLN A 312 -21.79 -16.84 3.27
CA GLN A 312 -22.49 -15.80 2.54
C GLN A 312 -22.32 -14.44 3.22
N ALA A 313 -22.35 -14.37 4.56
CA ALA A 313 -22.05 -13.15 5.29
C ALA A 313 -20.60 -12.67 5.05
N GLU A 314 -19.63 -13.59 5.08
CA GLU A 314 -18.23 -13.30 4.78
C GLU A 314 -18.06 -12.74 3.35
N ASP A 315 -18.51 -13.49 2.35
CA ASP A 315 -18.37 -13.13 0.93
C ASP A 315 -19.04 -11.77 0.65
N ASN A 316 -20.24 -11.55 1.19
CA ASN A 316 -20.95 -10.28 1.05
C ASN A 316 -20.17 -9.09 1.65
N VAL A 317 -19.55 -9.28 2.81
CA VAL A 317 -18.73 -8.22 3.44
C VAL A 317 -17.49 -7.94 2.61
N ILE A 318 -16.78 -8.98 2.15
CA ILE A 318 -15.57 -8.82 1.33
C ILE A 318 -15.91 -8.10 0.01
N ASP A 319 -16.98 -8.53 -0.67
CA ASP A 319 -17.45 -7.88 -1.90
C ASP A 319 -17.85 -6.41 -1.63
N ARG A 320 -18.43 -6.13 -0.45
CA ARG A 320 -18.79 -4.76 -0.07
C ARG A 320 -17.57 -3.89 0.21
N LEU A 321 -16.55 -4.41 0.90
CA LEU A 321 -15.30 -3.68 1.15
C LEU A 321 -14.51 -3.45 -0.14
N TYR A 322 -14.53 -4.42 -1.05
CA TYR A 322 -13.94 -4.27 -2.38
C TYR A 322 -14.66 -3.20 -3.22
N THR A 323 -16.00 -3.20 -3.26
CA THR A 323 -16.75 -2.12 -3.97
C THR A 323 -16.59 -0.74 -3.31
N ALA A 324 -16.22 -0.70 -2.03
CA ALA A 324 -15.81 0.51 -1.35
C ALA A 324 -14.36 0.91 -1.67
N GLY A 325 -13.58 0.11 -2.39
CA GLY A 325 -12.17 0.38 -2.68
C GLY A 325 -11.27 0.26 -1.45
N LEU A 326 -11.66 -0.55 -0.46
CA LEU A 326 -10.92 -0.74 0.79
C LEU A 326 -10.09 -2.02 0.80
N VAL A 327 -10.49 -3.02 0.01
CA VAL A 327 -9.78 -4.31 -0.15
C VAL A 327 -9.30 -4.42 -1.59
N ASP A 328 -8.12 -5.00 -1.77
CA ASP A 328 -7.53 -5.22 -3.08
C ASP A 328 -8.36 -6.16 -3.97
N ALA A 329 -8.09 -6.23 -5.27
CA ALA A 329 -8.53 -7.34 -6.11
C ALA A 329 -7.61 -8.56 -5.86
N PRO A 330 -8.11 -9.81 -6.02
CA PRO A 330 -7.32 -11.01 -5.80
C PRO A 330 -5.97 -10.98 -6.54
N SER A 331 -4.89 -11.30 -5.83
CA SER A 331 -3.52 -11.25 -6.35
C SER A 331 -2.71 -12.52 -6.00
N ASP A 332 -1.59 -12.74 -6.69
CA ASP A 332 -0.66 -13.84 -6.36
C ASP A 332 -0.07 -13.70 -4.94
N PHE A 333 0.02 -12.46 -4.46
CA PHE A 333 0.53 -12.18 -3.13
C PHE A 333 -0.47 -12.59 -2.04
N ASP A 334 -1.79 -12.46 -2.28
CA ASP A 334 -2.84 -13.00 -1.40
C ASP A 334 -2.71 -14.51 -1.19
N LYS A 335 -2.39 -15.24 -2.27
CA LYS A 335 -2.15 -16.69 -2.20
C LYS A 335 -0.97 -17.00 -1.30
N THR A 336 0.12 -16.25 -1.43
CA THR A 336 1.31 -16.41 -0.57
C THR A 336 0.96 -16.20 0.91
N LEU A 337 0.20 -15.15 1.22
CA LEU A 337 -0.25 -14.90 2.59
C LEU A 337 -1.22 -15.98 3.10
N SER A 338 -2.10 -16.48 2.23
CA SER A 338 -3.02 -17.59 2.52
C SER A 338 -2.25 -18.87 2.83
N ASP A 339 -1.21 -19.18 2.06
CA ASP A 339 -0.35 -20.34 2.31
C ASP A 339 0.36 -20.22 3.66
N LEU A 340 0.89 -19.03 4.01
CA LEU A 340 1.48 -18.78 5.34
C LEU A 340 0.45 -18.98 6.47
N ALA A 341 -0.77 -18.46 6.32
CA ALA A 341 -1.83 -18.62 7.31
C ALA A 341 -2.21 -20.09 7.53
N ASN A 342 -2.35 -20.85 6.44
CA ASN A 342 -2.65 -22.29 6.51
C ASN A 342 -1.47 -23.11 7.03
N ASN A 343 -0.23 -22.70 6.77
CA ASN A 343 0.97 -23.34 7.35
C ASN A 343 0.99 -23.21 8.87
N ILE A 344 0.53 -22.10 9.46
CA ILE A 344 0.41 -21.96 10.92
C ILE A 344 -0.51 -23.05 11.49
N LEU A 345 -1.64 -23.35 10.82
CA LEU A 345 -2.53 -24.43 11.23
C LEU A 345 -1.86 -25.80 11.09
N ALA A 346 -1.14 -26.04 9.99
CA ALA A 346 -0.43 -27.28 9.74
C ALA A 346 0.67 -27.55 10.77
N TYR A 347 1.52 -26.57 11.09
CA TYR A 347 2.57 -26.68 12.11
C TYR A 347 2.02 -26.97 13.50
N ASN A 348 0.79 -26.53 13.77
CA ASN A 348 0.09 -26.76 15.03
C ASN A 348 -0.82 -28.01 14.99
N GLN A 349 -0.82 -28.78 13.90
CA GLN A 349 -1.64 -29.99 13.72
C GLN A 349 -3.15 -29.73 13.87
N ILE A 350 -3.60 -28.54 13.47
CA ILE A 350 -5.00 -28.13 13.57
C ILE A 350 -5.70 -28.45 12.24
N PRO A 351 -6.71 -29.34 12.23
CA PRO A 351 -7.47 -29.60 11.02
C PRO A 351 -8.32 -28.38 10.64
N THR A 352 -8.38 -28.08 9.35
CA THR A 352 -9.17 -26.97 8.82
C THR A 352 -10.33 -27.54 8.02
N ALA A 353 -11.56 -27.14 8.36
CA ALA A 353 -12.73 -27.53 7.55
C ALA A 353 -12.76 -26.78 6.22
N ARG A 354 -12.16 -25.59 6.18
CA ARG A 354 -12.03 -24.71 5.02
C ARG A 354 -10.68 -24.00 5.11
N PRO A 355 -9.97 -23.84 3.99
CA PRO A 355 -8.71 -23.11 3.97
C PRO A 355 -8.94 -21.65 4.37
N LEU A 356 -7.97 -21.09 5.07
CA LEU A 356 -7.95 -19.66 5.35
C LEU A 356 -7.59 -18.90 4.08
N LYS A 357 -8.25 -17.76 3.88
CA LYS A 357 -7.91 -16.79 2.82
C LYS A 357 -7.27 -15.59 3.49
N VAL A 358 -6.36 -14.93 2.80
CA VAL A 358 -5.82 -13.63 3.21
C VAL A 358 -6.01 -12.65 2.06
N ARG A 359 -6.42 -11.43 2.36
CA ARG A 359 -6.57 -10.31 1.42
C ARG A 359 -6.00 -9.04 2.03
N ILE A 360 -5.75 -8.04 1.19
CA ILE A 360 -5.02 -6.85 1.61
C ILE A 360 -5.99 -5.68 1.74
N LEU A 361 -5.99 -5.06 2.92
CA LEU A 361 -6.58 -3.74 3.08
C LEU A 361 -5.67 -2.71 2.44
N LEU A 362 -6.23 -1.87 1.58
CA LEU A 362 -5.49 -0.89 0.81
C LEU A 362 -5.03 0.32 1.65
N THR A 363 -5.53 0.46 2.87
CA THR A 363 -5.32 1.62 3.74
C THR A 363 -3.99 1.60 4.50
N THR A 364 -3.57 2.79 4.95
CA THR A 364 -2.32 3.06 5.66
C THR A 364 -2.31 2.77 7.17
N PRO A 365 -3.40 2.83 7.96
CA PRO A 365 -3.34 2.48 9.38
C PRO A 365 -2.92 1.01 9.60
N LEU A 366 -2.12 0.76 10.65
CA LEU A 366 -1.59 -0.57 10.99
C LEU A 366 -2.68 -1.41 11.65
N GLU A 367 -3.45 -2.07 10.81
CA GLU A 367 -4.57 -2.90 11.25
C GLU A 367 -4.65 -4.26 10.55
N SER A 368 -5.31 -5.19 11.24
CA SER A 368 -5.66 -6.51 10.72
C SER A 368 -6.98 -6.98 11.34
N LEU A 369 -7.69 -7.89 10.69
CA LEU A 369 -8.94 -8.45 11.18
C LEU A 369 -9.23 -9.80 10.52
N SER A 370 -10.16 -10.55 11.10
CA SER A 370 -10.74 -11.75 10.50
C SER A 370 -12.23 -11.58 10.26
N ILE A 371 -12.69 -11.91 9.06
CA ILE A 371 -14.08 -11.94 8.64
C ILE A 371 -14.37 -13.36 8.19
N GLY A 372 -15.06 -14.13 9.03
CA GLY A 372 -15.26 -15.56 8.77
C GLY A 372 -13.91 -16.29 8.68
N ASN A 373 -13.62 -16.90 7.53
CA ASN A 373 -12.34 -17.57 7.25
C ASN A 373 -11.35 -16.71 6.44
N THR A 374 -11.66 -15.44 6.19
CA THR A 374 -10.81 -14.50 5.48
C THR A 374 -10.13 -13.53 6.47
N ILE A 375 -8.80 -13.49 6.43
CA ILE A 375 -7.99 -12.51 7.16
C ILE A 375 -7.74 -11.32 6.25
N LEU A 376 -7.87 -10.11 6.80
CA LEU A 376 -7.50 -8.87 6.15
C LEU A 376 -6.29 -8.25 6.87
N ILE A 377 -5.28 -7.82 6.13
CA ILE A 377 -4.11 -7.11 6.67
C ILE A 377 -3.87 -5.85 5.87
N SER A 378 -3.70 -4.71 6.54
CA SER A 378 -3.33 -3.44 5.92
C SER A 378 -2.01 -3.50 5.18
N LYS A 379 -1.96 -2.85 4.02
CA LYS A 379 -0.80 -2.78 3.16
C LYS A 379 0.42 -2.21 3.90
N SER A 380 0.23 -1.17 4.71
CA SER A 380 1.30 -0.54 5.50
C SER A 380 1.86 -1.45 6.60
N LEU A 381 1.02 -2.29 7.20
CA LEU A 381 1.46 -3.27 8.19
C LEU A 381 2.33 -4.35 7.54
N ILE A 382 2.00 -4.76 6.32
CA ILE A 382 2.87 -5.62 5.51
C ILE A 382 4.15 -4.88 5.10
N ASP A 383 4.06 -3.66 4.57
CA ASP A 383 5.21 -2.86 4.14
C ASP A 383 6.23 -2.70 5.26
N THR A 384 5.77 -2.28 6.44
CA THR A 384 6.65 -1.96 7.58
C THR A 384 7.27 -3.20 8.22
N THR A 385 6.71 -4.39 7.99
CA THR A 385 7.24 -5.66 8.48
C THR A 385 8.10 -6.41 7.46
N ALA A 386 8.09 -5.99 6.19
CA ALA A 386 8.78 -6.65 5.08
C ALA A 386 10.29 -6.34 5.04
N ILE A 387 11.01 -6.75 6.09
CA ILE A 387 12.45 -6.51 6.22
C ILE A 387 13.22 -7.51 5.33
N PRO A 388 13.93 -7.04 4.30
CA PRO A 388 14.64 -7.92 3.38
C PRO A 388 15.87 -8.49 4.08
N THR A 389 15.88 -9.81 4.22
CA THR A 389 17.01 -10.60 4.72
C THR A 389 17.38 -11.62 3.65
N THR A 390 18.65 -12.03 3.57
CA THR A 390 19.13 -12.94 2.51
C THR A 390 18.38 -14.26 2.46
N ASP A 391 17.91 -14.75 3.62
CA ASP A 391 17.13 -15.98 3.78
C ASP A 391 15.62 -15.75 3.86
N GLY A 392 15.16 -14.49 3.85
CA GLY A 392 13.74 -14.12 4.02
C GLY A 392 13.16 -14.43 5.41
N ALA A 393 13.98 -14.87 6.37
CA ALA A 393 13.49 -15.39 7.64
C ALA A 393 12.82 -14.32 8.50
N GLN A 394 13.35 -13.10 8.49
CA GLN A 394 12.78 -12.00 9.27
C GLN A 394 11.40 -11.58 8.74
N GLN A 395 11.27 -11.44 7.43
CA GLN A 395 9.99 -11.11 6.80
C GLN A 395 8.94 -12.20 7.05
N GLY A 396 9.27 -13.47 6.78
CA GLY A 396 8.34 -14.58 6.99
C GLY A 396 7.88 -14.69 8.45
N ALA A 397 8.81 -14.52 9.40
CA ALA A 397 8.48 -14.55 10.82
C ALA A 397 7.59 -13.39 11.27
N ASN A 398 7.83 -12.18 10.77
CA ASN A 398 6.97 -11.04 11.08
C ASN A 398 5.54 -11.27 10.54
N LEU A 399 5.41 -11.74 9.30
CA LEU A 399 4.09 -12.06 8.71
C LEU A 399 3.40 -13.19 9.48
N ASN A 400 4.12 -14.23 9.88
CA ASN A 400 3.56 -15.32 10.68
C ASN A 400 3.02 -14.82 12.03
N ALA A 401 3.68 -13.87 12.69
CA ALA A 401 3.18 -13.31 13.94
C ALA A 401 1.88 -12.50 13.75
N LEU A 402 1.81 -11.69 12.69
CA LEU A 402 0.59 -10.95 12.33
C LEU A 402 -0.56 -11.89 11.98
N LEU A 403 -0.29 -12.90 11.16
CA LEU A 403 -1.27 -13.91 10.76
C LEU A 403 -1.73 -14.74 11.94
N ALA A 404 -0.82 -15.19 12.83
CA ALA A 404 -1.16 -16.00 13.99
C ALA A 404 -2.18 -15.31 14.91
N PHE A 405 -2.10 -13.97 15.03
CA PHE A 405 -3.09 -13.20 15.79
C PHE A 405 -4.50 -13.33 15.21
N GLN A 406 -4.65 -13.17 13.89
CA GLN A 406 -5.96 -13.29 13.23
C GLN A 406 -6.42 -14.74 13.07
N VAL A 407 -5.50 -15.69 12.84
CA VAL A 407 -5.79 -17.14 12.89
C VAL A 407 -6.38 -17.52 14.25
N ALA A 408 -5.87 -16.94 15.34
CA ALA A 408 -6.41 -17.19 16.67
C ALA A 408 -7.87 -16.72 16.82
N HIS A 409 -8.25 -15.57 16.28
CA HIS A 409 -9.65 -15.13 16.25
C HIS A 409 -10.56 -16.14 15.55
N ILE A 410 -10.13 -16.65 14.39
CA ILE A 410 -10.88 -17.65 13.61
C ILE A 410 -11.04 -18.95 14.41
N LEU A 411 -9.98 -19.44 15.04
CA LEU A 411 -10.00 -20.69 15.83
C LEU A 411 -10.87 -20.59 17.09
N LEU A 412 -10.89 -19.41 17.73
CA LEU A 412 -11.73 -19.15 18.90
C LEU A 412 -13.20 -18.91 18.51
N GLY A 413 -13.49 -18.78 17.22
CA GLY A 413 -14.84 -18.57 16.73
C GLY A 413 -15.37 -17.16 17.03
N HIS A 414 -14.49 -16.17 17.04
CA HIS A 414 -14.87 -14.75 17.01
C HIS A 414 -15.44 -14.47 15.62
N ARG A 415 -16.76 -14.68 15.46
CA ARG A 415 -17.42 -14.79 14.15
C ARG A 415 -17.88 -13.44 13.62
N VAL A 416 -17.90 -13.35 12.29
CA VAL A 416 -18.67 -12.35 11.57
C VAL A 416 -20.16 -12.47 11.90
N ASP A 417 -20.82 -11.33 12.08
CA ASP A 417 -22.25 -11.27 12.32
C ASP A 417 -23.01 -11.74 11.08
N THR A 418 -23.81 -12.81 11.22
CA THR A 418 -24.58 -13.39 10.12
C THR A 418 -25.65 -12.46 9.57
N LYS A 419 -25.93 -11.31 10.21
CA LYS A 419 -26.77 -10.26 9.63
C LYS A 419 -26.26 -9.78 8.26
N TYR A 420 -24.95 -9.92 7.97
CA TYR A 420 -24.39 -9.50 6.69
C TYR A 420 -24.65 -10.49 5.56
N ALA A 421 -25.19 -11.68 5.84
CA ALA A 421 -25.71 -12.57 4.80
C ALA A 421 -26.94 -11.98 4.09
N PHE A 422 -27.67 -11.08 4.76
CA PHE A 422 -28.78 -10.34 4.18
C PHE A 422 -28.25 -9.14 3.37
N SER A 423 -28.45 -9.17 2.04
CA SER A 423 -27.90 -8.17 1.12
C SER A 423 -28.43 -6.75 1.35
N ASP A 424 -29.65 -6.59 1.83
CA ASP A 424 -30.26 -5.29 2.17
C ASP A 424 -29.46 -4.52 3.22
N ARG A 425 -28.81 -5.24 4.15
CA ARG A 425 -27.96 -4.64 5.20
C ARG A 425 -26.69 -4.00 4.65
N LEU A 426 -26.34 -4.28 3.41
CA LEU A 426 -25.14 -3.78 2.73
C LEU A 426 -25.44 -2.69 1.70
N LEU A 427 -26.72 -2.34 1.52
CA LEU A 427 -27.18 -1.27 0.65
C LEU A 427 -26.99 0.11 1.32
N PHE A 428 -25.76 0.59 1.35
CA PHE A 428 -25.41 1.93 1.82
C PHE A 428 -24.34 2.56 0.91
N PRO A 429 -24.07 3.88 0.95
CA PRO A 429 -22.99 4.50 0.17
C PRO A 429 -21.59 4.02 0.59
N SER A 430 -20.65 3.83 -0.34
CA SER A 430 -19.31 3.28 -0.05
C SER A 430 -18.55 4.04 1.03
N GLU A 431 -18.73 5.35 1.12
CA GLU A 431 -18.09 6.25 2.08
C GLU A 431 -18.56 5.99 3.53
N ARG A 432 -19.62 5.21 3.73
CA ARG A 432 -20.06 4.76 5.06
C ARG A 432 -19.55 3.38 5.46
N ALA A 433 -18.66 2.76 4.69
CA ALA A 433 -18.17 1.41 4.95
C ALA A 433 -17.61 1.24 6.39
N PHE A 434 -16.71 2.11 6.84
CA PHE A 434 -16.16 2.02 8.22
C PHE A 434 -17.23 2.16 9.31
N GLN A 435 -18.22 3.01 9.10
CA GLN A 435 -19.34 3.18 10.03
C GLN A 435 -20.31 2.00 10.04
N ARG A 436 -20.58 1.41 8.88
CA ARG A 436 -21.63 0.39 8.69
C ARG A 436 -21.11 -1.04 8.81
N LEU A 437 -19.80 -1.22 8.69
CA LEU A 437 -19.11 -2.49 8.83
C LEU A 437 -18.05 -2.39 9.93
N PRO A 438 -18.45 -2.17 11.21
CA PRO A 438 -17.50 -2.28 12.31
C PRO A 438 -17.09 -3.76 12.43
N MET A 439 -15.82 -4.05 12.14
CA MET A 439 -15.28 -5.41 12.15
C MET A 439 -14.16 -5.59 13.18
N HIS A 440 -14.04 -4.65 14.12
CA HIS A 440 -13.13 -4.76 15.24
C HIS A 440 -13.65 -5.83 16.21
N HIS A 441 -12.73 -6.57 16.80
CA HIS A 441 -13.06 -7.47 17.88
C HIS A 441 -13.13 -6.70 19.21
N THR A 442 -13.87 -7.24 20.16
CA THR A 442 -13.89 -6.69 21.51
C THR A 442 -12.53 -6.87 22.19
N ASN A 443 -12.26 -6.07 23.23
CA ASN A 443 -11.00 -6.22 23.99
C ASN A 443 -10.87 -7.62 24.62
N ALA A 444 -11.98 -8.25 25.02
CA ALA A 444 -11.96 -9.60 25.58
C ALA A 444 -11.53 -10.62 24.53
N GLU A 445 -12.13 -10.58 23.34
CA GLU A 445 -11.76 -11.43 22.21
C GLU A 445 -10.30 -11.21 21.80
N ASN A 446 -9.84 -9.96 21.75
CA ASN A 446 -8.43 -9.65 21.45
C ASN A 446 -7.45 -10.20 22.52
N VAL A 447 -7.83 -10.21 23.81
CA VAL A 447 -7.02 -10.85 24.87
C VAL A 447 -6.97 -12.37 24.68
N GLU A 448 -8.10 -13.00 24.40
CA GLU A 448 -8.18 -14.45 24.18
C GLU A 448 -7.38 -14.85 22.93
N ALA A 449 -7.54 -14.11 21.84
CA ALA A 449 -6.80 -14.31 20.60
C ALA A 449 -5.31 -14.11 20.78
N ALA A 450 -4.87 -13.09 21.54
CA ALA A 450 -3.45 -12.88 21.82
C ALA A 450 -2.84 -14.06 22.58
N LYS A 451 -3.55 -14.61 23.57
CA LYS A 451 -3.12 -15.82 24.28
C LYS A 451 -3.01 -17.01 23.32
N LYS A 452 -4.02 -17.22 22.48
CA LYS A 452 -4.02 -18.34 21.54
C LYS A 452 -2.94 -18.17 20.45
N ALA A 453 -2.69 -16.95 19.99
CA ALA A 453 -1.62 -16.64 19.04
C ALA A 453 -0.24 -16.99 19.62
N MET A 454 0.00 -16.72 20.90
CA MET A 454 1.23 -17.16 21.57
C MET A 454 1.36 -18.68 21.60
N GLU A 455 0.27 -19.44 21.77
CA GLU A 455 0.31 -20.90 21.67
C GLU A 455 0.69 -21.35 20.25
N LEU A 456 0.06 -20.76 19.23
CA LEU A 456 0.33 -21.08 17.82
C LEU A 456 1.79 -20.80 17.43
N LEU A 457 2.35 -19.69 17.91
CA LEU A 457 3.72 -19.27 17.63
C LEU A 457 4.78 -20.09 18.39
N ASN A 458 4.39 -20.94 19.34
CA ASN A 458 5.32 -21.84 20.03
C ASN A 458 5.57 -23.15 19.28
N ALA A 459 4.90 -23.39 18.15
CA ALA A 459 5.25 -24.49 17.25
C ALA A 459 6.73 -24.39 16.86
N LYS A 460 7.41 -25.54 16.78
CA LYS A 460 8.87 -25.62 16.55
C LYS A 460 9.32 -24.80 15.34
N ASP A 461 8.54 -24.85 14.25
CA ASP A 461 8.86 -24.17 12.99
C ASP A 461 8.59 -22.65 13.02
N LEU A 462 7.95 -22.13 14.08
CA LEU A 462 7.58 -20.71 14.24
C LEU A 462 8.27 -20.03 15.43
N ALA A 463 8.66 -20.79 16.45
CA ALA A 463 9.12 -20.27 17.74
C ALA A 463 10.32 -19.32 17.64
N ASP A 464 11.32 -19.67 16.83
CA ASP A 464 12.51 -18.85 16.63
C ASP A 464 12.18 -17.52 15.94
N GLY A 465 11.09 -17.47 15.17
CA GLY A 465 10.63 -16.28 14.47
C GLY A 465 10.16 -15.16 15.41
N GLN A 466 9.74 -15.47 16.63
CA GLN A 466 9.26 -14.48 17.61
C GLN A 466 10.32 -13.40 17.90
N ARG A 467 11.62 -13.72 17.77
CA ARG A 467 12.72 -12.76 17.97
C ARG A 467 12.71 -11.60 16.97
N TYR A 468 12.21 -11.86 15.76
CA TYR A 468 12.13 -10.87 14.69
C TYR A 468 10.96 -9.93 14.90
N PHE A 469 9.79 -10.49 15.19
CA PHE A 469 8.61 -9.68 15.48
C PHE A 469 8.76 -8.88 16.78
N SER A 470 9.54 -9.39 17.74
CA SER A 470 9.99 -8.63 18.91
C SER A 470 10.68 -7.32 18.54
N LEU A 471 11.57 -7.30 17.55
CA LEU A 471 12.23 -6.08 17.08
C LEU A 471 11.24 -5.09 16.46
N TYR A 472 10.26 -5.59 15.71
CA TYR A 472 9.20 -4.76 15.14
C TYR A 472 8.36 -4.08 16.22
N LEU A 473 7.90 -4.84 17.23
CA LEU A 473 7.13 -4.28 18.35
C LEU A 473 7.96 -3.29 19.18
N GLN A 474 9.24 -3.58 19.43
CA GLN A 474 10.14 -2.64 20.10
C GLN A 474 10.33 -1.35 19.29
N GLN A 475 10.46 -1.47 17.97
CA GLN A 475 10.59 -0.31 17.07
C GLN A 475 9.31 0.52 17.04
N LEU A 476 8.14 -0.11 17.03
CA LEU A 476 6.85 0.57 17.11
C LEU A 476 6.66 1.26 18.46
N GLN A 477 6.98 0.60 19.57
CA GLN A 477 6.93 1.20 20.91
C GLN A 477 7.83 2.43 21.03
N ALA A 478 8.96 2.45 20.34
CA ALA A 478 9.86 3.61 20.30
C ALA A 478 9.31 4.79 19.47
N ARG A 479 8.31 4.56 18.61
CA ARG A 479 7.79 5.54 17.64
C ARG A 479 6.31 5.89 17.81
N GLU A 480 5.51 5.07 18.50
CA GLU A 480 4.05 5.15 18.58
C GLU A 480 3.53 6.55 18.96
N LYS A 481 4.23 7.27 19.83
CA LYS A 481 3.80 8.58 20.32
C LYS A 481 3.73 9.63 19.22
N GLY A 482 4.59 9.50 18.20
CA GLY A 482 4.58 10.40 17.03
C GLY A 482 3.73 9.88 15.87
N LEU A 483 3.05 8.74 16.06
CA LEU A 483 2.31 8.02 15.03
C LEU A 483 0.88 7.63 15.49
N PRO A 484 0.09 8.55 16.10
CA PRO A 484 -1.24 8.22 16.61
C PRO A 484 -2.21 7.72 15.53
N GLU A 485 -2.27 8.33 14.34
CA GLU A 485 -3.20 7.95 13.28
C GLU A 485 -2.75 6.67 12.55
N LEU A 486 -1.45 6.43 12.42
CA LEU A 486 -0.93 5.14 11.92
C LEU A 486 -1.31 3.97 12.83
N ASN A 487 -1.44 4.20 14.14
CA ASN A 487 -1.83 3.16 15.12
C ASN A 487 -3.33 3.11 15.42
N LYS A 488 -4.15 3.89 14.71
CA LYS A 488 -5.59 3.98 14.92
C LYS A 488 -6.31 3.20 13.82
N PRO A 489 -6.76 1.96 14.10
CA PRO A 489 -7.44 1.14 13.11
C PRO A 489 -8.76 1.78 12.66
N GLN A 490 -9.11 1.61 11.39
CA GLN A 490 -10.34 2.17 10.80
C GLN A 490 -11.49 1.17 10.82
N ILE A 491 -11.19 -0.11 10.61
CA ILE A 491 -12.20 -1.17 10.48
C ILE A 491 -11.94 -2.38 11.39
N GLY A 492 -10.68 -2.73 11.60
CA GLY A 492 -10.25 -3.93 12.30
C GLY A 492 -9.57 -3.66 13.65
N ASP A 493 -8.61 -4.52 13.98
CA ASP A 493 -7.83 -4.46 15.21
C ASP A 493 -6.44 -3.86 14.95
N GLY A 494 -6.06 -2.90 15.80
CA GLY A 494 -4.69 -2.38 15.86
C GLY A 494 -3.77 -3.29 16.69
N LEU A 495 -2.47 -3.06 16.61
CA LEU A 495 -1.48 -3.81 17.41
C LEU A 495 -1.49 -3.44 18.91
N LEU A 496 -1.94 -2.22 19.20
CA LEU A 496 -2.00 -1.65 20.54
C LEU A 496 -3.38 -1.87 21.17
N LYS A 497 -3.36 -2.11 22.49
CA LYS A 497 -4.51 -2.02 23.36
C LYS A 497 -4.89 -0.57 23.60
N PRO A 498 -6.09 -0.30 24.12
CA PRO A 498 -6.49 1.04 24.55
C PRO A 498 -5.58 1.69 25.59
N ASP A 499 -4.79 0.90 26.34
CA ASP A 499 -3.83 1.39 27.33
C ASP A 499 -2.43 1.69 26.77
N GLY A 500 -2.20 1.48 25.47
CA GLY A 500 -0.92 1.66 24.79
C GLY A 500 0.06 0.48 24.92
N THR A 501 -0.32 -0.64 25.55
CA THR A 501 0.48 -1.87 25.52
C THR A 501 0.09 -2.75 24.32
N PHE A 502 0.95 -3.68 23.90
CA PHE A 502 0.60 -4.57 22.79
C PHE A 502 -0.34 -5.69 23.22
N TRP A 503 -1.20 -6.16 22.31
CA TRP A 503 -1.96 -7.41 22.51
C TRP A 503 -1.03 -8.58 22.78
N MET A 504 -0.01 -8.76 21.94
CA MET A 504 1.03 -9.79 22.08
C MET A 504 2.28 -9.28 22.85
N GLN A 505 2.07 -8.59 23.98
CA GLN A 505 3.14 -7.98 24.78
C GLN A 505 4.28 -8.95 25.16
N ALA A 506 3.97 -10.24 25.33
CA ALA A 506 4.96 -11.27 25.68
C ALA A 506 6.08 -11.42 24.62
N ILE A 507 5.79 -11.13 23.34
CA ILE A 507 6.77 -11.24 22.24
C ILE A 507 7.88 -10.18 22.39
N VAL A 508 7.59 -9.02 22.96
CA VAL A 508 8.57 -7.92 23.09
C VAL A 508 9.87 -8.39 23.76
N SER A 509 9.79 -9.35 24.68
CA SER A 509 10.96 -9.91 25.40
C SER A 509 11.67 -11.09 24.72
N LYS A 510 11.16 -11.57 23.57
CA LYS A 510 11.65 -12.78 22.88
C LYS A 510 12.81 -12.54 21.93
N GLY A 511 13.08 -11.28 21.59
CA GLY A 511 14.15 -10.87 20.69
C GLY A 511 15.28 -10.13 21.40
N PRO A 512 16.36 -9.81 20.66
CA PRO A 512 17.38 -8.91 21.14
C PRO A 512 16.77 -7.53 21.44
N LYS A 513 17.44 -6.75 22.29
CA LYS A 513 17.06 -5.36 22.52
C LYS A 513 17.25 -4.55 21.23
N LEU A 514 16.32 -3.65 20.95
CA LEU A 514 16.45 -2.69 19.87
C LEU A 514 17.68 -1.81 20.08
N ASP A 515 18.58 -1.81 19.11
CA ASP A 515 19.74 -0.95 18.98
C ASP A 515 19.67 -0.19 17.66
N ASN A 516 19.30 1.09 17.73
CA ASN A 516 19.21 1.95 16.56
C ASN A 516 20.58 2.20 15.90
N ASN A 517 21.69 2.00 16.61
CA ASN A 517 23.05 2.18 16.09
C ASN A 517 23.58 0.94 15.36
N ASP A 518 23.01 -0.24 15.59
CA ASP A 518 23.42 -1.46 14.89
C ASP A 518 22.82 -1.52 13.48
N LEU A 519 23.62 -1.26 12.45
CA LEU A 519 23.16 -1.30 11.05
C LEU A 519 22.77 -2.71 10.57
N LYS A 520 23.12 -3.76 11.31
CA LYS A 520 22.68 -5.13 11.03
C LYS A 520 21.29 -5.43 11.59
N GLN A 521 20.78 -4.56 12.44
CA GLN A 521 19.47 -4.71 13.06
C GLN A 521 18.48 -3.70 12.49
N GLN A 522 17.43 -4.21 11.86
CA GLN A 522 16.30 -3.39 11.41
C GLN A 522 15.04 -3.89 12.11
N GLY A 523 14.31 -2.97 12.74
CA GLY A 523 13.07 -3.29 13.45
C GLY A 523 11.83 -3.13 12.58
N ALA A 524 11.80 -2.11 11.74
CA ALA A 524 10.71 -1.84 10.80
C ALA A 524 11.25 -1.17 9.53
N MET A 525 10.49 -1.31 8.45
CA MET A 525 10.73 -0.61 7.20
C MET A 525 9.94 0.71 7.16
N PRO A 526 10.33 1.64 6.28
CA PRO A 526 9.51 2.79 5.88
C PRO A 526 8.21 2.36 5.20
N LEU A 527 7.27 3.29 5.07
CA LEU A 527 5.98 3.05 4.41
C LEU A 527 6.13 2.95 2.89
N GLY A 528 5.33 2.10 2.24
CA GLY A 528 5.26 2.03 0.78
C GLY A 528 6.48 1.42 0.09
N GLN A 529 7.30 0.65 0.81
CA GLN A 529 8.56 0.10 0.27
C GLN A 529 8.47 -1.29 -0.34
N TYR A 530 7.41 -2.05 -0.06
CA TYR A 530 7.31 -3.45 -0.47
C TYR A 530 6.14 -3.70 -1.42
N LEU A 531 5.01 -3.02 -1.20
CA LEU A 531 3.79 -3.15 -1.98
C LEU A 531 3.48 -1.86 -2.73
N ARG A 532 2.87 -1.98 -3.91
CA ARG A 532 2.33 -0.85 -4.69
C ARG A 532 0.94 -1.18 -5.21
N TYR A 533 0.08 -0.18 -5.29
CA TYR A 533 -1.23 -0.28 -5.92
C TYR A 533 -1.10 -0.38 -7.45
N ASP A 534 -1.80 -1.32 -8.08
CA ASP A 534 -2.26 -1.11 -9.44
C ASP A 534 -3.54 -0.26 -9.36
N PRO A 535 -3.49 1.00 -9.83
CA PRO A 535 -4.60 1.92 -9.64
C PRO A 535 -5.84 1.57 -10.49
N TRP A 536 -5.70 0.64 -11.45
CA TRP A 536 -6.74 0.29 -12.43
C TRP A 536 -7.35 -1.08 -12.18
N THR A 537 -6.52 -2.09 -11.91
CA THR A 537 -7.01 -3.42 -11.54
C THR A 537 -7.35 -3.53 -10.06
N ASP A 538 -6.96 -2.53 -9.26
CA ASP A 538 -7.12 -2.47 -7.81
C ASP A 538 -6.39 -3.62 -7.08
N GLN A 539 -5.45 -4.31 -7.76
CA GLN A 539 -4.57 -5.31 -7.17
C GLN A 539 -3.41 -4.64 -6.45
N VAL A 540 -2.85 -5.33 -5.46
CA VAL A 540 -1.56 -4.98 -4.88
C VAL A 540 -0.45 -5.77 -5.57
N ILE A 541 0.60 -5.06 -5.99
CA ILE A 541 1.77 -5.62 -6.65
C ILE A 541 2.95 -5.59 -5.69
N GLN A 542 3.60 -6.74 -5.49
CA GLN A 542 4.87 -6.82 -4.80
C GLN A 542 5.97 -6.15 -5.64
N MET A 543 6.73 -5.26 -5.01
CA MET A 543 7.86 -4.59 -5.64
C MET A 543 9.14 -5.42 -5.48
N HIS A 544 9.95 -5.45 -6.53
CA HIS A 544 11.29 -6.03 -6.52
C HIS A 544 12.33 -4.91 -6.50
N THR A 545 12.46 -4.26 -5.35
CA THR A 545 13.43 -3.18 -5.15
C THR A 545 14.84 -3.74 -4.94
N THR A 546 15.85 -3.01 -5.40
CA THR A 546 17.24 -3.33 -5.07
C THR A 546 17.51 -2.91 -3.65
N TYR A 547 18.17 -3.76 -2.88
CA TYR A 547 18.56 -3.43 -1.50
C TYR A 547 19.71 -2.43 -1.52
N GLU A 548 19.47 -1.25 -0.94
CA GLU A 548 20.52 -0.26 -0.69
C GLU A 548 21.05 -0.45 0.74
N PRO A 549 22.38 -0.60 0.93
CA PRO A 549 22.95 -0.83 2.25
C PRO A 549 22.80 0.40 3.14
N LEU A 550 22.44 0.18 4.41
CA LEU A 550 22.42 1.23 5.42
C LEU A 550 23.84 1.76 5.66
N LEU A 551 24.04 3.07 5.53
CA LEU A 551 25.32 3.74 5.77
C LEU A 551 25.41 4.30 7.19
N SER A 552 24.25 4.64 7.78
CA SER A 552 24.14 5.06 9.18
C SER A 552 22.72 4.82 9.71
N SER A 553 22.52 5.02 11.01
CA SER A 553 21.22 4.83 11.67
C SER A 553 20.10 5.62 11.02
N ARG A 554 20.39 6.83 10.52
CA ARG A 554 19.40 7.70 9.86
C ARG A 554 18.77 7.05 8.63
N ASP A 555 19.42 6.08 8.01
CA ASP A 555 18.92 5.42 6.81
C ASP A 555 17.85 4.37 7.14
N LYS A 556 17.61 4.05 8.42
CA LYS A 556 16.60 3.07 8.85
C LYS A 556 15.17 3.58 8.68
N ILE A 557 14.93 4.88 8.87
CA ILE A 557 13.65 5.60 8.64
C ILE A 557 12.37 4.79 8.98
N PRO A 558 12.27 4.13 10.15
CA PRO A 558 11.19 3.19 10.44
C PRO A 558 9.84 3.91 10.49
N PHE A 559 8.83 3.36 9.80
CA PHE A 559 7.48 3.92 9.69
C PHE A 559 7.39 5.31 9.03
N GLU A 560 8.45 5.77 8.37
CA GLU A 560 8.44 7.09 7.73
C GLU A 560 7.97 7.04 6.28
N ILE A 561 7.41 8.17 5.82
CA ILE A 561 7.15 8.43 4.41
C ILE A 561 8.51 8.65 3.71
N THR A 562 8.67 8.04 2.53
CA THR A 562 9.80 8.25 1.63
C THR A 562 9.35 8.79 0.28
N PRO A 563 10.24 9.48 -0.46
CA PRO A 563 9.98 9.87 -1.84
C PRO A 563 9.56 8.68 -2.70
N VAL A 564 8.57 8.88 -3.57
CA VAL A 564 8.06 7.85 -4.46
C VAL A 564 8.85 7.88 -5.78
N TYR A 565 9.43 6.74 -6.15
CA TYR A 565 10.08 6.55 -7.45
C TYR A 565 9.57 5.27 -8.09
N GLN A 566 8.95 5.38 -9.27
CA GLN A 566 8.36 4.23 -9.94
C GLN A 566 9.17 3.80 -11.16
N ARG A 567 9.42 2.49 -11.28
CA ARG A 567 9.93 1.90 -12.51
C ARG A 567 8.79 1.85 -13.53
N LEU A 568 8.68 2.88 -14.38
CA LEU A 568 7.63 2.94 -15.39
C LEU A 568 7.88 1.94 -16.51
N THR A 569 6.81 1.28 -16.92
CA THR A 569 6.74 0.38 -18.07
C THR A 569 5.48 0.72 -18.87
N TYR A 570 5.51 0.49 -20.18
CA TYR A 570 4.28 0.52 -20.95
C TYR A 570 3.39 -0.65 -20.55
N TRP A 571 2.10 -0.40 -20.43
CA TRP A 571 1.09 -1.41 -20.20
C TRP A 571 1.20 -2.49 -21.28
N GLN A 572 1.03 -3.74 -20.87
CA GLN A 572 0.92 -4.88 -21.77
C GLN A 572 -0.44 -5.54 -21.51
N PRO A 573 -1.14 -6.00 -22.56
CA PRO A 573 -2.33 -6.80 -22.37
C PRO A 573 -1.98 -8.04 -21.55
N ALA A 574 -2.89 -8.44 -20.67
CA ALA A 574 -2.76 -9.70 -19.96
C ALA A 574 -2.51 -10.83 -20.98
N ALA A 575 -1.51 -11.68 -20.72
CA ALA A 575 -1.26 -12.83 -21.57
C ALA A 575 -2.54 -13.66 -21.66
N ALA A 576 -2.93 -14.05 -22.87
CA ALA A 576 -4.07 -14.94 -23.05
C ALA A 576 -3.86 -16.19 -22.17
N PRO A 577 -4.91 -16.68 -21.47
CA PRO A 577 -4.79 -17.91 -20.71
C PRO A 577 -4.20 -18.99 -21.62
N VAL A 578 -3.08 -19.58 -21.23
CA VAL A 578 -2.54 -20.73 -21.95
C VAL A 578 -3.62 -21.81 -21.85
N ALA A 579 -4.17 -22.21 -22.99
CA ALA A 579 -5.16 -23.29 -23.02
C ALA A 579 -4.58 -24.48 -22.25
N ALA A 580 -5.31 -24.94 -21.23
CA ALA A 580 -4.93 -26.12 -20.49
C ALA A 580 -4.66 -27.25 -21.51
N PRO A 581 -3.58 -28.03 -21.36
CA PRO A 581 -3.38 -29.20 -22.20
C PRO A 581 -4.66 -30.02 -22.16
N ALA A 582 -5.23 -30.35 -23.33
CA ALA A 582 -6.38 -31.22 -23.40
C ALA A 582 -6.09 -32.45 -22.53
N ALA A 583 -6.93 -32.69 -21.53
CA ALA A 583 -6.79 -33.85 -20.67
C ALA A 583 -6.70 -35.08 -21.58
N ALA A 584 -5.59 -35.81 -21.48
CA ALA A 584 -5.46 -37.08 -22.17
C ALA A 584 -6.68 -37.95 -21.79
N PRO A 585 -7.36 -38.60 -22.76
CA PRO A 585 -8.51 -39.43 -22.44
C PRO A 585 -8.09 -40.46 -21.39
N ALA A 586 -8.81 -40.47 -20.27
CA ALA A 586 -8.62 -41.46 -19.23
C ALA A 586 -8.74 -42.87 -19.86
N PRO A 587 -7.84 -43.82 -19.54
CA PRO A 587 -8.00 -45.18 -20.02
C PRO A 587 -9.34 -45.72 -19.55
N ALA A 588 -10.12 -46.26 -20.49
CA ALA A 588 -11.42 -46.84 -20.23
C ALA A 588 -11.31 -47.85 -19.07
N ALA A 589 -12.06 -47.60 -18.00
CA ALA A 589 -12.23 -48.59 -16.95
C ALA A 589 -12.91 -49.82 -17.58
N ASN A 590 -12.19 -50.94 -17.61
CA ASN A 590 -12.76 -52.26 -17.89
C ASN A 590 -13.75 -52.59 -16.77
N ASN A 591 -15.01 -52.19 -16.94
CA ASN A 591 -16.13 -52.78 -16.23
C ASN A 591 -16.38 -54.16 -16.84
N ALA A 592 -15.61 -55.15 -16.40
CA ALA A 592 -16.03 -56.54 -16.50
C ALA A 592 -17.28 -56.72 -15.61
N PRO A 593 -18.39 -57.27 -16.12
CA PRO A 593 -19.57 -57.55 -15.30
C PRO A 593 -19.20 -58.59 -14.24
N VAL A 594 -19.44 -58.28 -12.98
CA VAL A 594 -19.44 -59.29 -11.91
C VAL A 594 -20.75 -60.05 -12.04
N ASP A 595 -20.67 -61.29 -12.53
CA ASP A 595 -21.78 -62.22 -12.58
C ASP A 595 -22.36 -62.45 -11.18
N ASN A 596 -23.58 -61.96 -10.96
CA ASN A 596 -24.42 -62.37 -9.85
C ASN A 596 -25.03 -63.74 -10.18
N ALA A 597 -24.39 -64.82 -9.70
CA ALA A 597 -25.02 -66.13 -9.62
C ALA A 597 -25.95 -66.19 -8.38
N PRO A 598 -27.18 -66.74 -8.51
CA PRO A 598 -28.20 -66.65 -7.46
C PRO A 598 -27.99 -67.66 -6.32
N ALA A 599 -28.37 -67.23 -5.11
CA ALA A 599 -28.47 -68.09 -3.94
C ALA A 599 -29.61 -69.12 -4.09
N ALA A 600 -29.27 -70.41 -4.02
CA ALA A 600 -30.21 -71.52 -3.87
C ALA A 600 -30.16 -72.05 -2.42
N GLN A 601 -31.34 -72.24 -1.84
CA GLN A 601 -31.60 -72.85 -0.53
C GLN A 601 -31.49 -74.41 -0.59
N PRO A 602 -31.54 -75.14 0.54
CA PRO A 602 -30.53 -76.11 0.94
C PRO A 602 -30.82 -77.57 0.53
N ALA A 603 -29.75 -78.37 0.45
CA ALA A 603 -29.81 -79.81 0.69
C ALA A 603 -28.47 -80.32 1.27
N GLN A 604 -28.49 -80.70 2.55
CA GLN A 604 -27.60 -81.70 3.12
C GLN A 604 -28.18 -83.08 2.81
N ALA A 605 -27.35 -83.94 2.23
CA ALA A 605 -27.43 -85.39 2.35
C ALA A 605 -26.08 -85.87 2.88
N GLU A 606 -26.05 -86.31 4.13
CA GLU A 606 -25.28 -87.45 4.71
C GLU A 606 -23.74 -87.60 4.45
N PRO A 607 -23.01 -88.46 5.20
CA PRO A 607 -22.07 -87.96 6.20
C PRO A 607 -20.59 -88.41 6.01
N THR A 608 -19.79 -88.04 7.01
CA THR A 608 -18.51 -88.62 7.50
C THR A 608 -17.21 -87.95 7.07
N THR A 609 -16.55 -87.33 8.07
CA THR A 609 -15.17 -87.64 8.58
C THR A 609 -14.05 -87.09 7.69
N GLY A 610 -13.07 -86.33 8.15
CA GLY A 610 -12.64 -85.90 9.48
C GLY A 610 -11.34 -85.12 9.29
N THR A 611 -10.89 -84.43 10.34
CA THR A 611 -9.47 -84.13 10.70
C THR A 611 -8.49 -83.68 9.60
N ALA A 612 -7.61 -82.70 9.75
CA ALA A 612 -7.21 -81.84 10.84
C ALA A 612 -6.04 -81.00 10.27
N THR A 613 -6.12 -79.67 10.42
CA THR A 613 -4.98 -78.77 10.75
C THR A 613 -3.73 -78.73 9.81
N PRO A 614 -2.76 -77.81 10.00
CA PRO A 614 -2.40 -76.76 9.02
C PRO A 614 -0.90 -76.93 8.64
N PRO A 615 -0.04 -75.89 8.41
CA PRO A 615 -0.23 -74.46 8.13
C PRO A 615 0.66 -73.91 6.98
N GLN A 616 0.49 -72.60 6.75
CA GLN A 616 1.52 -71.57 6.52
C GLN A 616 2.80 -71.95 5.75
N ASN A 617 3.01 -71.23 4.65
CA ASN A 617 3.74 -69.95 4.73
C ASN A 617 2.93 -68.84 4.07
#